data_AF-A0A3C0FN87-F1
#
_entry.id   AF-A0A3C0FN87-F1
#
_cell.length_a   1.000
_cell.length_b   1.000
_cell.length_c   1.000
_cell.angle_alpha   90.00
_cell.angle_beta   90.00
_cell.angle_gamma   90.00
#
_symmetry.space_group_name_H-M   'P 1'
#
loop_
_entity.id
_entity.type
_entity.pdbx_description
1 polymer ?
#
loop_
_entity_poly.entity_id
_entity_poly.type
_entity_poly.pdbx_seq_one_letter_code
_entity_poly.pdbx_strand_id
1 'polypeptide(L)' 'MTDVVIVGAARTPIGAFSGTLANTPAHDLGAVAIKAALERAGVEGDA' A
#
# COMPACT_ATOMS: atom_id res chain seq x y z
N MET A 1 26.40 -13.92 2.00
CA MET A 1 25.60 -12.89 1.31
C MET A 1 24.16 -13.31 1.42
N THR A 2 23.27 -12.42 1.84
CA THR A 2 21.84 -12.73 2.02
C THR A 2 21.09 -12.14 0.85
N ASP A 3 20.30 -12.95 0.16
CA ASP A 3 19.50 -12.50 -0.97
C ASP A 3 18.30 -11.69 -0.48
N VAL A 4 17.98 -10.61 -1.19
CA VAL A 4 16.82 -9.75 -0.91
C VAL A 4 15.77 -10.00 -1.99
N VAL A 5 14.55 -10.29 -1.56
CA VAL A 5 13.43 -10.66 -2.45
C VAL A 5 12.18 -9.84 -2.13
N ILE A 6 11.31 -9.65 -3.14
CA ILE A 6 10.01 -8.98 -2.98
C ILE A 6 8.95 -10.05 -2.67
N VAL A 7 8.31 -9.95 -1.51
CA VAL A 7 7.32 -10.93 -1.04
C VAL A 7 5.87 -10.44 -1.14
N GLY A 8 5.65 -9.15 -1.40
CA GLY A 8 4.31 -8.58 -1.57
C GLY A 8 4.36 -7.23 -2.27
N ALA A 9 3.28 -6.89 -2.98
CA ALA A 9 3.14 -5.62 -3.68
C ALA A 9 1.66 -5.22 -3.76
N ALA A 10 1.39 -3.93 -3.52
CA ALA A 10 0.07 -3.35 -3.67
C ALA A 10 0.17 -1.87 -4.04
N ARG A 11 -0.91 -1.34 -4.63
CA ARG A 11 -1.07 0.08 -4.94
C ARG A 11 -2.54 0.46 -4.93
N THR A 12 -2.81 1.73 -4.72
CA THR A 12 -4.12 2.31 -4.98
C THR A 12 -4.33 2.52 -6.49
N PRO A 13 -5.59 2.72 -6.94
CA PRO A 13 -5.86 3.30 -8.25
C PRO A 13 -5.26 4.70 -8.36
N ILE A 14 -4.97 5.13 -9.59
CA ILE A 14 -4.49 6.49 -9.84
C ILE A 14 -5.72 7.41 -9.93
N GLY A 15 -5.81 8.39 -9.04
CA GLY A 15 -6.85 9.42 -9.08
C GLY A 15 -6.51 10.52 -10.08
N ALA A 16 -7.50 10.98 -10.84
CA ALA A 16 -7.37 12.22 -11.61
C ALA A 16 -7.41 13.44 -10.68
N PHE A 17 -6.86 14.57 -11.14
CA PHE A 17 -6.96 15.84 -10.41
C PHE A 17 -8.43 16.22 -10.19
N SER A 18 -8.79 16.56 -8.95
CA SER A 18 -10.18 16.78 -8.52
C SER A 18 -11.14 15.60 -8.80
N GLY A 19 -10.60 14.38 -8.90
CA GLY A 19 -11.37 13.15 -9.14
C GLY A 19 -11.76 12.39 -7.86
N THR A 20 -11.94 11.08 -7.99
CA THR A 20 -12.53 10.21 -6.94
C THR A 20 -11.72 10.13 -5.64
N LEU A 21 -10.41 10.36 -5.69
CA LEU A 21 -9.52 10.32 -4.52
C LEU A 21 -9.18 11.72 -3.98
N ALA A 22 -9.75 12.80 -4.52
CA ALA A 22 -9.36 14.17 -4.21
C ALA A 22 -9.55 14.55 -2.74
N ASN A 23 -10.54 13.95 -2.08
CA ASN A 23 -10.86 14.21 -0.68
C ASN A 23 -10.26 13.17 0.28
N THR A 24 -9.48 12.21 -0.22
CA THR A 24 -8.82 11.20 0.62
C THR A 24 -7.39 11.65 0.95
N PRO A 25 -7.05 11.82 2.23
CA PRO A 25 -5.68 12.16 2.64
C PRO A 25 -4.65 11.15 2.14
N ALA A 26 -3.46 11.63 1.80
CA ALA A 26 -2.39 10.78 1.26
C ALA A 26 -1.94 9.67 2.22
N HIS A 27 -1.94 9.94 3.54
CA HIS A 27 -1.57 8.94 4.54
C HIS A 27 -2.60 7.81 4.63
N ASP A 28 -3.89 8.09 4.41
CA ASP A 28 -4.94 7.06 4.37
C ASP A 28 -4.76 6.16 3.15
N LEU A 29 -4.46 6.75 1.99
CA LEU A 29 -4.12 5.99 0.77
C LEU A 29 -2.87 5.12 0.97
N GLY A 30 -1.86 5.65 1.66
CA GLY A 30 -0.65 4.93 2.05
C GLY A 30 -0.96 3.76 3.00
N ALA A 31 -1.79 4.00 4.02
CA ALA A 31 -2.20 2.97 4.98
C ALA A 31 -2.90 1.79 4.28
N VAL A 32 -3.80 2.09 3.33
CA VAL A 32 -4.46 1.05 2.52
C VAL A 32 -3.44 0.27 1.68
N ALA A 33 -2.50 0.95 1.03
CA ALA A 33 -1.49 0.30 0.21
C ALA A 33 -0.55 -0.60 1.04
N ILE A 34 -0.09 -0.12 2.21
CA ILE A 34 0.78 -0.86 3.12
C ILE A 34 0.05 -2.10 3.65
N LYS A 35 -1.17 -1.93 4.16
CA LYS A 35 -1.98 -3.04 4.69
C LYS A 35 -2.18 -4.13 3.63
N ALA A 36 -2.56 -3.76 2.42
CA ALA A 36 -2.74 -4.72 1.32
C ALA A 36 -1.43 -5.41 0.90
N ALA A 37 -0.29 -4.72 0.98
CA ALA A 37 1.01 -5.32 0.67
C ALA A 37 1.42 -6.37 1.72
N LEU A 38 1.21 -6.07 3.01
CA LEU A 38 1.47 -7.00 4.12
C LEU A 38 0.55 -8.22 4.06
N GLU A 39 -0.75 -8.02 3.84
CA GLU A 39 -1.73 -9.11 3.68
C GLU A 39 -1.35 -10.05 2.52
N ARG A 40 -0.92 -9.51 1.38
CA ARG A 40 -0.47 -10.32 0.23
C ARG A 40 0.86 -11.02 0.47
N ALA A 41 1.72 -10.42 1.28
CA ALA A 41 2.97 -11.04 1.72
C ALA A 41 2.75 -12.11 2.80
N GLY A 42 1.54 -12.19 3.38
CA GLY A 42 1.21 -13.14 4.45
C GLY A 42 1.95 -12.87 5.76
N VAL A 43 2.30 -11.60 6.02
CA VAL A 43 3.01 -11.17 7.24
C VAL A 43 2.15 -10.24 8.08
N GLU A 44 2.35 -10.28 9.40
CA GLU A 44 1.70 -9.36 10.33
C GLU A 44 2.45 -8.03 10.40
N GLY A 45 1.72 -6.94 10.64
CA GLY A 45 2.32 -5.64 10.92
C GLY A 45 2.49 -5.47 12.43
N ASP A 46 3.73 -5.48 12.91
CA ASP A 46 4.04 -5.16 14.30
C ASP A 46 3.83 -3.66 14.57
N ALA A 47 3.48 -3.34 15.83
CA ALA A 47 3.22 -1.99 16.34
C ALA A 47 4.47 -1.30 16.91
#